data_AF-Q8T489-F1
#
_entry.id   AF-Q8T489-F1
#
_cell.length_a   1.000
_cell.length_b   1.000
_cell.length_c   1.000
_cell.angle_alpha   90.00
_cell.angle_beta   90.00
_cell.angle_gamma   90.00
#
_symmetry.space_group_name_H-M   'P 1'
#
loop_
_entity.id
_entity.type
_entity.pdbx_description
1 polymer ?
#
loop_
_entity_poly.entity_id
_entity_poly.type
_entity_poly.pdbx_seq_one_letter_code
_entity_poly.pdbx_strand_id
1 'polypeptide(L)'
;MFGIGTKSARLHANAFRNMLGENEHGWGLSHKGVLWHEGVALLYTKRFRENQPTQIGVLFDGIEGTLTFYKDGKCLGVAFRGLDQIDEPLYPIVCSTAAKTEMTLKCTRREFVNLQDRCRAVIMRRVRSAAQLEKLKLPLPIADYLSEVIDEKKPLRQVNQLEMCIMNYDLYEARE
;
A
#
# COMPACT_ATOMS: atom_id res chain seq x y z
N MET A 1 -8.66 4.27 7.25
CA MET A 1 -8.99 3.32 6.19
C MET A 1 -7.76 2.49 5.90
N PHE A 2 -7.96 1.29 5.38
CA PHE A 2 -6.92 0.31 5.07
C PHE A 2 -7.18 -0.21 3.66
N GLY A 3 -6.12 -0.41 2.87
CA GLY A 3 -6.29 -1.02 1.56
C GLY A 3 -5.07 -0.79 0.68
N ILE A 4 -5.31 -0.62 -0.61
CA ILE A 4 -4.27 -0.45 -1.62
C ILE A 4 -4.62 0.70 -2.57
N GLY A 5 -3.63 1.23 -3.28
CA GLY A 5 -3.85 2.19 -4.35
C GLY A 5 -2.67 2.26 -5.29
N THR A 6 -2.88 2.91 -6.43
CA THR A 6 -1.82 3.15 -7.41
C THR A 6 -0.94 4.32 -6.99
N LYS A 7 0.10 4.64 -7.78
CA LYS A 7 0.92 5.84 -7.56
C LYS A 7 0.12 7.15 -7.62
N SER A 8 -1.04 7.13 -8.28
CA SER A 8 -1.94 8.27 -8.47
C SER A 8 -2.96 8.41 -7.34
N ALA A 9 -2.95 7.49 -6.36
CA ALA A 9 -3.84 7.58 -5.20
C ALA A 9 -3.58 8.86 -4.40
N ARG A 10 -4.65 9.58 -4.04
CA ARG A 10 -4.53 10.79 -3.22
C ARG A 10 -4.06 10.43 -1.80
N LEU A 11 -3.02 11.11 -1.32
CA LEU A 11 -2.43 10.86 0.01
C LEU A 11 -2.80 11.90 1.07
N HIS A 12 -3.39 13.04 0.67
CA HIS A 12 -3.77 14.11 1.59
C HIS A 12 -5.13 14.72 1.23
N ALA A 13 -5.87 15.18 2.23
CA ALA A 13 -7.12 15.89 2.05
C ALA A 13 -7.35 16.88 3.20
N ASN A 14 -7.69 18.13 2.89
CA ASN A 14 -8.06 19.14 3.89
C ASN A 14 -9.51 18.99 4.38
N ALA A 15 -10.02 17.75 4.47
CA ALA A 15 -11.39 17.47 4.88
C ALA A 15 -11.54 16.02 5.39
N PHE A 16 -12.53 15.79 6.27
CA PHE A 16 -12.89 14.46 6.76
C PHE A 16 -13.61 13.65 5.67
N ARG A 17 -12.85 12.88 4.87
CA ARG A 17 -13.39 12.12 3.72
C ARG A 17 -12.83 10.70 3.69
N ASN A 18 -13.56 9.81 3.03
CA ASN A 18 -13.08 8.46 2.72
C ASN A 18 -12.14 8.52 1.51
N MET A 19 -10.92 9.04 1.73
CA MET A 19 -9.97 9.34 0.65
C MET A 19 -9.53 8.09 -0.12
N LEU A 20 -9.32 6.96 0.57
CA LEU A 20 -8.91 5.73 -0.09
C LEU A 20 -10.12 5.08 -0.79
N GLY A 21 -10.17 5.19 -2.11
CA GLY A 21 -11.29 4.75 -2.94
C GLY A 21 -12.34 5.81 -3.23
N GLU A 22 -12.00 7.09 -3.05
CA GLU A 22 -12.83 8.20 -3.55
C GLU A 22 -12.83 8.30 -5.09
N ASN A 23 -11.83 7.67 -5.73
CA ASN A 23 -11.66 7.57 -7.17
C ASN A 23 -11.16 6.17 -7.55
N GLU A 24 -10.86 5.96 -8.83
CA GLU A 24 -10.39 4.70 -9.41
C GLU A 24 -8.99 4.26 -8.92
N HIS A 25 -8.21 5.17 -8.34
CA HIS A 25 -6.82 4.90 -7.96
C HIS A 25 -6.67 4.27 -6.57
N GLY A 26 -7.77 3.95 -5.88
CA GLY A 26 -7.74 3.38 -4.54
C GLY A 26 -8.86 2.39 -4.25
N TRP A 27 -8.55 1.42 -3.38
CA TRP A 27 -9.48 0.42 -2.87
C TRP A 27 -9.37 0.37 -1.35
N GLY A 28 -10.40 0.82 -0.64
CA GLY A 28 -10.30 1.09 0.79
C GLY A 28 -11.40 0.46 1.65
N LEU A 29 -11.02 -0.08 2.80
CA LEU A 29 -11.92 -0.45 3.89
C LEU A 29 -11.90 0.62 4.98
N SER A 30 -13.07 1.17 5.31
CA SER A 30 -13.25 2.10 6.42
C SER A 30 -13.47 1.37 7.76
N HIS A 31 -13.16 2.03 8.88
CA HIS A 31 -13.47 1.52 10.24
C HIS A 31 -14.99 1.36 10.46
N LYS A 32 -15.82 1.98 9.61
CA LYS A 32 -17.28 1.80 9.58
C LYS A 32 -17.70 0.46 8.93
N GLY A 33 -16.75 -0.35 8.47
CA GLY A 33 -17.02 -1.63 7.81
C GLY A 33 -17.53 -1.50 6.38
N VAL A 34 -17.25 -0.35 5.74
CA VAL A 34 -17.68 -0.01 4.39
C VAL A 34 -16.47 0.01 3.45
N LEU A 35 -16.59 -0.66 2.31
CA LEU A 35 -15.65 -0.63 1.20
C LEU A 35 -15.88 0.59 0.32
N TRP A 36 -14.80 1.16 -0.19
CA TRP A 36 -14.77 2.34 -1.04
C TRP A 36 -13.88 2.09 -2.25
N HIS A 37 -14.41 2.36 -3.44
CA HIS A 37 -13.68 2.37 -4.71
C HIS A 37 -14.52 3.14 -5.75
N GLU A 38 -13.91 4.00 -6.56
CA GLU A 38 -14.61 4.82 -7.56
C GLU A 38 -15.77 5.66 -6.96
N GLY A 39 -15.63 6.07 -5.70
CA GLY A 39 -16.68 6.81 -4.98
C GLY A 39 -17.89 5.95 -4.58
N VAL A 40 -17.91 4.67 -4.92
CA VAL A 40 -18.95 3.71 -4.54
C VAL A 40 -18.68 3.16 -3.15
N ALA A 41 -19.73 3.10 -2.32
CA ALA A 41 -19.68 2.61 -0.96
C ALA A 41 -20.49 1.32 -0.78
N LEU A 42 -19.87 0.25 -0.30
CA LEU A 42 -20.51 -1.05 -0.08
C LEU A 42 -20.33 -1.54 1.36
N LEU A 43 -21.42 -1.94 2.02
CA LEU A 43 -21.34 -2.55 3.35
C LEU A 43 -20.71 -3.93 3.24
N TYR A 44 -19.68 -4.18 4.04
CA TYR A 44 -18.88 -5.40 3.93
C TYR A 44 -18.70 -6.13 5.27
N THR A 45 -18.55 -5.37 6.36
CA THR A 45 -18.43 -5.97 7.70
C THR A 45 -19.06 -5.09 8.76
N LYS A 46 -19.22 -5.64 9.97
CA LYS A 46 -19.63 -4.85 11.13
C LYS A 46 -18.56 -3.80 11.45
N ARG A 47 -19.03 -2.62 11.87
CA ARG A 47 -18.17 -1.51 12.35
C ARG A 47 -17.12 -2.00 13.33
N PHE A 48 -15.97 -1.33 13.31
CA PHE A 48 -14.89 -1.60 14.24
C PHE A 48 -15.30 -1.08 15.61
N ARG A 49 -14.78 -1.68 16.67
CA ARG A 49 -15.09 -1.22 18.03
C ARG A 49 -14.29 0.03 18.31
N GLU A 50 -14.98 1.09 18.72
CA GLU A 50 -14.33 2.35 19.09
C GLU A 50 -13.49 2.15 20.37
N ASN A 51 -12.38 2.87 20.45
CA ASN A 51 -11.45 2.83 21.60
C ASN A 51 -10.93 1.44 21.94
N GLN A 52 -10.96 0.50 21.00
CA GLN A 52 -10.38 -0.84 21.15
C GLN A 52 -9.37 -1.09 20.02
N PRO A 53 -8.16 -1.61 20.34
CA PRO A 53 -7.24 -2.04 19.32
C PRO A 53 -7.90 -3.07 18.41
N THR A 54 -7.84 -2.85 17.10
CA THR A 54 -8.33 -3.79 16.09
C THR A 54 -7.17 -4.18 15.20
N GLN A 55 -6.93 -5.49 15.04
CA GLN A 55 -5.90 -5.97 14.12
C GLN A 55 -6.53 -6.18 12.74
N ILE A 56 -5.99 -5.48 11.74
CA ILE A 56 -6.40 -5.65 10.34
C ILE A 56 -5.31 -6.36 9.56
N GLY A 57 -5.69 -7.46 8.92
CA GLY A 57 -4.89 -8.11 7.90
C GLY A 57 -5.36 -7.67 6.51
N VAL A 58 -4.43 -7.46 5.60
CA VAL A 58 -4.68 -7.15 4.20
C VAL A 58 -3.96 -8.20 3.37
N LEU A 59 -4.72 -9.01 2.63
CA LEU A 59 -4.20 -10.03 1.73
C LEU A 59 -4.49 -9.60 0.31
N PHE A 60 -3.43 -9.29 -0.43
CA PHE A 60 -3.48 -9.07 -1.87
C PHE A 60 -3.04 -10.35 -2.58
N ASP A 61 -3.92 -10.91 -3.40
CA ASP A 61 -3.61 -12.00 -4.31
C ASP A 61 -3.48 -11.44 -5.72
N GLY A 62 -2.24 -11.33 -6.20
CA GLY A 62 -1.94 -10.77 -7.52
C GLY A 62 -2.17 -11.73 -8.68
N ILE A 63 -2.40 -13.03 -8.42
CA ILE A 63 -2.76 -13.99 -9.49
C ILE A 63 -4.27 -13.98 -9.70
N GLU A 64 -5.04 -14.12 -8.63
CA GLU A 64 -6.51 -14.11 -8.67
C GLU A 64 -7.07 -12.68 -8.82
N GLY A 65 -6.24 -11.66 -8.60
CA GLY A 65 -6.63 -10.26 -8.71
C GLY A 65 -7.58 -9.81 -7.61
N THR A 66 -7.36 -10.27 -6.37
CA THR A 66 -8.28 -10.01 -5.25
C THR A 66 -7.63 -9.33 -4.06
N LEU A 67 -8.45 -8.56 -3.34
CA LEU A 67 -8.10 -8.02 -2.03
C LEU A 67 -9.06 -8.57 -0.98
N THR A 68 -8.50 -9.17 0.07
CA THR A 68 -9.25 -9.76 1.19
C THR A 68 -8.79 -9.13 2.50
N PHE A 69 -9.75 -8.77 3.35
CA PHE A 69 -9.45 -8.23 4.69
C PHE A 69 -9.68 -9.28 5.78
N TYR A 70 -8.87 -9.19 6.82
CA TYR A 70 -9.02 -9.94 8.05
C TYR A 70 -9.22 -8.96 9.19
N LYS A 71 -10.13 -9.27 10.12
CA LYS A 71 -10.34 -8.49 11.33
C LYS A 71 -10.18 -9.40 12.53
N ASP A 72 -9.21 -9.08 13.37
CA ASP A 72 -8.85 -9.85 14.57
C ASP A 72 -8.65 -11.34 14.28
N GLY A 73 -7.91 -11.62 13.18
CA GLY A 73 -7.63 -12.98 12.70
C GLY A 73 -8.75 -13.65 11.90
N LYS A 74 -9.96 -13.07 11.85
CA LYS A 74 -11.07 -13.62 11.09
C LYS A 74 -11.09 -13.10 9.66
N CYS A 75 -11.11 -14.00 8.68
CA CYS A 75 -11.33 -13.66 7.27
C CYS A 75 -12.73 -13.06 7.08
N LEU A 76 -12.81 -11.93 6.37
CA LEU A 76 -14.06 -11.23 6.07
C LEU A 76 -14.61 -11.53 4.67
N GLY A 77 -13.91 -12.36 3.88
CA GLY A 77 -14.25 -12.66 2.49
C GLY A 77 -13.58 -11.72 1.49
N VAL A 78 -13.73 -11.96 0.19
CA VAL A 78 -13.14 -11.09 -0.84
C VAL A 78 -13.84 -9.73 -0.83
N ALA A 79 -13.06 -8.64 -0.75
CA ALA A 79 -13.57 -7.27 -0.76
C ALA A 79 -13.56 -6.66 -2.17
N PHE A 80 -12.47 -6.87 -2.92
CA PHE A 80 -12.32 -6.34 -4.27
C PHE A 80 -11.79 -7.43 -5.20
N ARG A 81 -12.12 -7.31 -6.49
CA ARG A 81 -11.74 -8.21 -7.59
C ARG A 81 -11.27 -7.38 -8.79
N GLY A 82 -10.62 -8.02 -9.76
CA GLY A 82 -10.16 -7.36 -10.99
C GLY A 82 -8.88 -6.57 -10.81
N LEU A 83 -8.13 -6.80 -9.73
CA LEU A 83 -6.88 -6.10 -9.46
C LEU A 83 -5.72 -6.60 -10.32
N ASP A 84 -5.88 -7.77 -10.93
CA ASP A 84 -5.00 -8.35 -11.95
C ASP A 84 -5.02 -7.55 -13.27
N GLN A 85 -6.07 -6.76 -13.50
CA GLN A 85 -6.24 -5.92 -14.69
C GLN A 85 -5.56 -4.54 -14.55
N ILE A 86 -4.92 -4.27 -13.40
CA ILE A 86 -4.24 -3.01 -13.15
C ILE A 86 -2.80 -3.11 -13.65
N ASP A 87 -2.52 -2.43 -14.75
CA ASP A 87 -1.20 -2.43 -15.42
C ASP A 87 -0.16 -1.51 -14.74
N GLU A 88 -0.33 -1.21 -13.45
CA GLU A 88 0.62 -0.40 -12.68
C GLU A 88 0.81 -0.93 -11.25
N PRO A 89 1.94 -0.60 -10.59
CA PRO A 89 2.19 -1.08 -9.23
C PRO A 89 1.13 -0.62 -8.23
N LEU A 90 0.68 -1.56 -7.41
CA LEU A 90 -0.22 -1.31 -6.29
C LEU A 90 0.57 -1.24 -4.97
N TYR A 91 0.22 -0.25 -4.16
CA TYR A 91 0.89 0.05 -2.89
C TYR A 91 -0.09 -0.12 -1.73
N PRO A 92 0.34 -0.70 -0.59
CA PRO A 92 -0.46 -0.69 0.61
C PRO A 92 -0.62 0.74 1.12
N ILE A 93 -1.86 1.15 1.41
CA ILE A 93 -2.19 2.49 1.89
C ILE A 93 -3.02 2.38 3.17
N VAL A 94 -2.62 3.18 4.16
CA VAL A 94 -3.42 3.48 5.34
C VAL A 94 -3.59 4.99 5.44
N CYS A 95 -4.79 5.43 5.80
CA CYS A 95 -5.07 6.83 6.07
C CYS A 95 -5.95 6.96 7.31
N SER A 96 -5.76 8.00 8.11
CA SER A 96 -6.60 8.28 9.27
C SER A 96 -7.02 9.73 9.27
N THR A 97 -8.28 9.96 9.64
CA THR A 97 -8.79 11.28 9.95
C THR A 97 -9.14 11.41 11.43
N ALA A 98 -8.94 10.35 12.23
CA ALA A 98 -9.25 10.35 13.64
C ALA A 98 -8.06 10.91 14.43
N ALA A 99 -8.33 11.89 15.29
CA ALA A 99 -7.34 12.44 16.20
C ALA A 99 -6.84 11.35 17.15
N LYS A 100 -5.55 11.38 17.49
CA LYS A 100 -4.91 10.43 18.43
C LYS A 100 -4.98 8.95 17.98
N THR A 101 -5.16 8.69 16.69
CA THR A 101 -5.03 7.31 16.18
C THR A 101 -3.56 6.97 16.01
N GLU A 102 -3.16 5.78 16.47
CA GLU A 102 -1.88 5.18 16.13
C GLU A 102 -2.13 3.97 15.21
N MET A 103 -1.28 3.81 14.20
CA MET A 103 -1.30 2.65 13.30
C MET A 103 0.09 2.04 13.26
N THR A 104 0.20 0.77 13.64
CA THR A 104 1.49 0.06 13.70
C THR A 104 1.47 -1.13 12.74
N LEU A 105 2.45 -1.18 11.84
CA LEU A 105 2.65 -2.33 10.97
C LEU A 105 3.36 -3.45 11.73
N LYS A 106 2.62 -4.49 12.13
CA LYS A 106 3.19 -5.61 12.90
C LYS A 106 4.05 -6.55 12.07
N CYS A 107 3.60 -6.89 10.86
CA CYS A 107 4.35 -7.78 9.97
C CYS A 107 3.93 -7.56 8.51
N THR A 108 4.86 -7.88 7.61
CA THR A 108 4.61 -8.00 6.18
C THR A 108 5.10 -9.37 5.75
N ARG A 109 4.32 -10.04 4.90
CA ARG A 109 4.70 -11.30 4.29
C ARG A 109 4.35 -11.26 2.82
N ARG A 110 5.15 -11.97 2.03
CA ARG A 110 4.95 -12.22 0.61
C ARG A 110 5.19 -13.71 0.40
N GLU A 111 4.29 -14.35 -0.33
CA GLU A 111 4.54 -15.68 -0.86
C GLU A 111 5.13 -15.61 -2.27
N PHE A 112 5.83 -16.67 -2.67
CA PHE A 112 6.43 -16.79 -3.99
C PHE A 112 5.64 -17.82 -4.78
N VAL A 113 5.22 -17.43 -5.98
CA VAL A 113 4.35 -18.25 -6.84
C VAL A 113 5.07 -19.47 -7.41
N ASN A 114 6.40 -19.39 -7.57
CA ASN A 114 7.23 -20.47 -8.06
C ASN A 114 8.69 -20.32 -7.61
N LEU A 115 9.54 -21.30 -7.97
CA LEU A 115 10.96 -21.29 -7.62
C LEU A 115 11.70 -20.10 -8.26
N GLN A 116 11.34 -19.69 -9.48
CA GLN A 116 11.97 -18.57 -10.17
C GLN A 116 11.75 -17.25 -9.42
N ASP A 117 10.52 -16.95 -8.98
CA ASP A 117 10.20 -15.76 -8.18
C ASP A 117 10.91 -15.80 -6.82
N ARG A 118 10.99 -16.98 -6.19
CA ARG A 118 11.75 -17.17 -4.95
C ARG A 118 13.24 -16.90 -5.15
N CYS A 119 13.83 -17.42 -6.23
CA CYS A 119 15.23 -17.17 -6.59
C CYS A 119 15.48 -15.68 -6.86
N ARG A 120 14.61 -15.02 -7.64
CA ARG A 120 14.66 -13.58 -7.91
C ARG A 120 14.70 -12.78 -6.61
N ALA A 121 13.80 -13.08 -5.67
CA ALA A 121 13.75 -12.38 -4.39
C ALA A 121 15.01 -12.57 -3.53
N VAL A 122 15.64 -13.75 -3.57
CA VAL A 122 16.92 -14.00 -2.87
C VAL A 122 18.05 -13.21 -3.52
N ILE A 123 18.13 -13.19 -4.85
CA ILE A 123 19.15 -12.44 -5.61
C ILE A 123 19.03 -10.94 -5.34
N MET A 124 17.81 -10.39 -5.37
CA MET A 124 17.55 -8.96 -5.19
C MET A 124 17.85 -8.43 -3.79
N ARG A 125 17.99 -9.30 -2.78
CA ARG A 125 18.51 -8.87 -1.47
C ARG A 125 19.99 -8.47 -1.52
N ARG A 126 20.74 -9.03 -2.48
CA ARG A 126 22.18 -8.80 -2.67
C ARG A 126 22.47 -7.80 -3.78
N VAL A 127 21.63 -7.77 -4.83
CA VAL A 127 21.75 -6.87 -5.98
C VAL A 127 20.74 -5.74 -5.83
N ARG A 128 21.20 -4.55 -5.43
CA ARG A 128 20.34 -3.39 -5.08
C ARG A 128 20.40 -2.25 -6.09
N SER A 129 21.17 -2.38 -7.16
CA SER A 129 21.26 -1.38 -8.22
C SER A 129 21.51 -2.01 -9.57
N ALA A 130 21.11 -1.30 -10.64
CA ALA A 130 21.36 -1.70 -12.01
C ALA A 130 22.86 -1.95 -12.26
N ALA A 131 23.73 -1.09 -11.72
CA ALA A 131 25.18 -1.23 -11.82
C ALA A 131 25.74 -2.51 -11.18
N GLN A 132 25.09 -3.04 -10.13
CA GLN A 132 25.48 -4.34 -9.56
C GLN A 132 25.00 -5.51 -10.43
N LEU A 133 23.82 -5.38 -11.02
CA LEU A 133 23.25 -6.39 -11.92
C LEU A 133 24.09 -6.54 -13.18
N GLU A 134 24.51 -5.42 -13.78
CA GLU A 134 25.33 -5.38 -14.99
C GLU A 134 26.68 -6.11 -14.82
N LYS A 135 27.30 -6.00 -13.64
CA LYS A 135 28.56 -6.69 -13.30
C LYS A 135 28.44 -8.21 -13.32
N LEU A 136 27.24 -8.76 -13.17
CA LEU A 136 27.02 -10.21 -13.19
C LEU A 136 27.09 -10.80 -14.61
N LYS A 137 27.07 -9.96 -15.65
CA LYS A 137 27.17 -10.37 -17.07
C LYS A 137 26.20 -11.51 -17.42
N LEU A 138 24.95 -11.41 -16.96
CA LEU A 138 23.93 -12.42 -17.16
C LEU A 138 23.39 -12.38 -18.61
N PRO A 139 22.87 -13.51 -19.13
CA PRO A 139 22.10 -13.50 -20.37
C PRO A 139 20.96 -12.47 -20.31
N LEU A 140 20.70 -11.77 -21.43
CA LEU A 140 19.71 -10.68 -21.51
C LEU A 140 18.34 -11.05 -20.91
N PRO A 141 17.74 -12.22 -21.20
CA PRO A 141 16.43 -12.55 -20.61
C PRO A 141 16.42 -12.61 -19.08
N ILE A 142 17.54 -13.01 -18.48
CA ILE A 142 17.69 -13.08 -17.02
C ILE A 142 17.96 -11.68 -16.48
N ALA A 143 18.80 -10.88 -17.14
CA ALA A 143 19.07 -9.51 -16.74
C ALA A 143 17.79 -8.66 -16.78
N ASP A 144 17.00 -8.75 -17.85
CA ASP A 144 15.72 -8.05 -18.00
C ASP A 144 14.72 -8.50 -16.94
N TYR A 145 14.54 -9.82 -16.77
CA TYR A 145 13.69 -10.35 -15.72
C TYR A 145 14.14 -9.89 -14.33
N LEU A 146 15.42 -9.74 -14.05
CA LEU A 146 15.89 -9.28 -12.75
C LEU A 146 15.73 -7.76 -12.57
N SER A 147 15.86 -6.96 -13.63
CA SER A 147 15.85 -5.50 -13.53
C SER A 147 14.47 -4.89 -13.21
N GLU A 148 13.36 -5.55 -13.56
CA GLU A 148 12.01 -4.95 -13.38
C GLU A 148 11.65 -4.64 -11.91
N VAL A 149 12.34 -5.23 -10.95
CA VAL A 149 12.10 -5.04 -9.50
C VAL A 149 13.14 -4.16 -8.81
N ILE A 150 14.10 -3.61 -9.56
CA ILE A 150 15.09 -2.69 -9.01
C ILE A 150 14.43 -1.30 -8.95
N ASP A 151 13.95 -0.92 -7.77
CA ASP A 151 13.49 0.44 -7.50
C ASP A 151 14.70 1.30 -7.06
N GLU A 152 15.13 2.23 -7.91
CA GLU A 152 16.22 3.17 -7.62
C GLU A 152 15.79 4.29 -6.65
N LYS A 153 14.53 4.33 -6.22
CA LYS A 153 14.06 5.35 -5.29
C LYS A 153 14.79 5.25 -3.96
N LYS A 154 15.33 6.38 -3.52
CA LYS A 154 15.94 6.50 -2.18
C LYS A 154 14.88 6.17 -1.13
N PRO A 155 15.21 5.36 -0.10
CA PRO A 155 14.30 5.13 1.00
C PRO A 155 13.86 6.46 1.62
N LEU A 156 12.59 6.55 1.98
CA LEU A 156 12.04 7.71 2.68
C LEU A 156 12.88 7.95 3.95
N ARG A 157 13.39 9.17 4.11
CA ARG A 157 14.07 9.59 5.33
C ARG A 157 13.06 10.23 6.28
N GLN A 158 13.29 10.08 7.58
CA GLN A 158 12.53 10.83 8.56
C GLN A 158 12.82 12.32 8.38
N VAL A 159 11.74 13.10 8.31
CA VAL A 159 11.80 14.55 8.25
C VAL A 159 12.24 15.06 9.63
N ASN A 160 13.23 15.94 9.68
CA ASN A 160 13.70 16.47 10.96
C ASN A 160 12.74 17.54 11.50
N GLN A 161 12.90 17.91 12.78
CA GLN A 161 11.97 18.82 13.45
C GLN A 161 11.92 20.22 12.80
N LEU A 162 13.03 20.68 12.23
CA LEU A 162 13.10 21.96 11.52
C LEU A 162 12.31 21.92 10.21
N GLU A 163 12.48 20.84 9.44
CA GLU A 163 11.74 20.59 8.19
C GLU A 163 10.24 20.40 8.44
N MET A 164 9.85 19.77 9.56
CA MET A 164 8.44 19.71 9.96
C MET A 164 7.88 21.10 10.28
N CYS A 165 8.65 21.96 10.96
CA CYS A 165 8.22 23.34 11.25
C CYS A 165 8.02 24.15 9.98
N ILE A 166 8.93 24.04 9.00
CA ILE A 166 8.83 24.73 7.71
C ILE A 166 7.57 24.29 6.95
N MET A 167 7.34 22.97 6.82
CA MET A 167 6.13 22.47 6.14
C MET A 167 4.83 22.90 6.82
N ASN A 168 4.84 23.01 8.15
CA ASN A 168 3.68 23.54 8.88
C ASN A 168 3.47 25.03 8.57
N TYR A 169 4.55 25.82 8.49
CA TYR A 169 4.47 27.25 8.16
C TYR A 169 3.94 27.49 6.74
N ASP A 170 4.41 26.73 5.75
CA ASP A 170 3.93 26.80 4.36
C ASP A 170 2.43 26.45 4.25
N LEU A 171 1.94 25.53 5.09
CA LEU A 171 0.52 25.18 5.18
C LEU A 171 -0.34 26.28 5.85
N TYR A 172 0.26 27.16 6.64
CA TYR A 172 -0.40 28.33 7.21
C TYR A 172 -0.47 29.49 6.21
N GLU A 173 0.58 29.75 5.44
CA GLU A 173 0.56 30.80 4.40
C GLU A 173 -0.34 30.45 3.22
N ALA A 174 -0.45 29.18 2.83
CA ALA A 174 -1.36 28.75 1.77
C ALA A 174 -2.87 28.83 2.14
N ARG A 175 -3.20 29.36 3.32
CA ARG A 175 -4.57 29.58 3.81
C ARG A 175 -4.97 31.06 3.89
N GLU A 176 -4.09 31.98 3.47
CA GLU A 176 -4.43 33.39 3.16
C GLU A 176 -4.67 33.57 1.65
#